data_AF-A0AAG5DW87-F1
#
_entry.id   AF-A0AAG5DW87-F1
#
_cell.length_a   1.000
_cell.length_b   1.000
_cell.length_c   1.000
_cell.angle_alpha   90.00
_cell.angle_beta   90.00
_cell.angle_gamma   90.00
#
_symmetry.space_group_name_H-M   'P 1'
#
loop_
_entity.id
_entity.type
_entity.pdbx_description
1 polymer ?
#
loop_
_entity_poly.entity_id
_entity_poly.type
_entity_poly.pdbx_seq_one_letter_code
_entity_poly.pdbx_strand_id
1 'polypeptide(L)'
;MENTIQITHFVSPYQFWYKRSQLHVIRRMEIVFQEEVHKFCIEQYDAEETGPDGYYEPVTGEIVAVYDPARKKWTRNRVLNSTNVVEGNIGRDTFQVWSLDEGVPKEAAAKYVKPLPTKYTHSENLHVKQGALRNIISINHFYDPVEGRLCEKVSADWDNS
;
A
#
# COMPACT_ATOMS: atom_id res chain seq x y z
N MET A 1 -26.38 -6.71 -7.90
CA MET A 1 -25.09 -5.96 -7.89
C MET A 1 -23.91 -6.87 -7.52
N GLU A 2 -23.98 -8.18 -7.76
CA GLU A 2 -23.01 -9.15 -7.18
C GLU A 2 -21.64 -9.22 -7.87
N ASN A 3 -21.42 -8.48 -8.95
CA ASN A 3 -20.18 -8.52 -9.73
C ASN A 3 -19.44 -7.17 -9.82
N THR A 4 -19.74 -6.24 -8.91
CA THR A 4 -19.04 -4.94 -8.88
C THR A 4 -17.74 -5.07 -8.08
N ILE A 5 -16.64 -4.58 -8.67
CA ILE A 5 -15.37 -4.36 -7.99
C ILE A 5 -15.11 -2.87 -7.81
N GLN A 6 -14.38 -2.53 -6.76
CA GLN A 6 -13.82 -1.21 -6.56
C GLN A 6 -12.30 -1.30 -6.70
N ILE A 7 -11.74 -0.64 -7.70
CA ILE A 7 -10.29 -0.51 -7.84
C ILE A 7 -9.78 0.41 -6.73
N THR A 8 -8.85 -0.08 -5.92
CA THR A 8 -8.23 0.66 -4.82
C THR A 8 -6.94 1.36 -5.26
N HIS A 9 -6.19 0.72 -6.15
CA HIS A 9 -4.97 1.27 -6.71
C HIS A 9 -4.80 0.80 -8.16
N PHE A 10 -4.42 1.70 -9.05
CA PHE A 10 -4.24 1.42 -10.47
C PHE A 10 -2.83 1.84 -10.89
N VAL A 11 -2.07 0.91 -11.45
CA VAL A 11 -0.75 1.19 -12.06
C VAL A 11 -0.91 1.12 -13.57
N SER A 12 -1.45 0.02 -14.06
CA SER A 12 -1.73 -0.18 -15.47
C SER A 12 -2.95 -1.09 -15.65
N PRO A 13 -3.47 -1.20 -16.87
CA PRO A 13 -4.51 -2.16 -17.18
C PRO A 13 -4.17 -3.63 -16.83
N TYR A 14 -2.89 -4.01 -16.71
CA TYR A 14 -2.45 -5.37 -16.32
C TYR A 14 -2.12 -5.49 -14.83
N GLN A 15 -2.05 -4.36 -14.13
CA GLN A 15 -1.66 -4.32 -12.75
C GLN A 15 -2.49 -3.27 -12.00
N PHE A 16 -3.52 -3.77 -11.33
CA PHE A 16 -4.32 -2.97 -10.41
C PHE A 16 -4.73 -3.82 -9.21
N TRP A 17 -5.09 -3.14 -8.13
CA TRP A 17 -5.63 -3.75 -6.93
C TRP A 17 -7.08 -3.36 -6.76
N TYR A 18 -7.90 -4.29 -6.30
CA TYR A 18 -9.32 -4.09 -6.16
C TYR A 18 -9.89 -4.84 -4.96
N LYS A 19 -11.05 -4.39 -4.51
CA LYS A 19 -11.91 -5.09 -3.57
C LYS A 19 -13.22 -5.45 -4.27
N ARG A 20 -13.79 -6.60 -3.93
CA ARG A 20 -15.15 -6.95 -4.36
C ARG A 20 -16.15 -6.28 -3.44
N SER A 21 -17.36 -6.03 -3.95
CA SER A 21 -18.46 -5.68 -3.05
C SER A 21 -18.64 -6.79 -2.02
N GLN A 22 -18.47 -6.43 -0.75
CA GLN A 22 -18.57 -7.35 0.37
C GLN A 22 -20.02 -7.46 0.84
N LEU A 23 -20.39 -8.64 1.33
CA LEU A 23 -21.58 -8.76 2.16
C LEU A 23 -21.42 -7.87 3.40
N HIS A 24 -22.52 -7.26 3.85
CA HIS A 24 -22.52 -6.34 4.99
C HIS A 24 -21.87 -6.92 6.25
N VAL A 25 -22.04 -8.23 6.47
CA VAL A 25 -21.43 -8.96 7.60
C VAL A 25 -19.91 -8.96 7.51
N ILE A 26 -19.34 -9.28 6.35
CA ILE A 26 -17.88 -9.30 6.14
C ILE A 26 -17.31 -7.89 6.33
N ARG A 27 -17.96 -6.87 5.76
CA ARG A 27 -17.57 -5.47 5.94
C ARG A 27 -17.57 -5.05 7.42
N ARG A 28 -18.54 -5.50 8.21
CA ARG A 28 -18.55 -5.22 9.66
C ARG A 28 -17.39 -5.90 10.38
N MET A 29 -17.10 -7.17 10.05
CA MET A 29 -15.95 -7.87 10.63
C MET A 29 -14.63 -7.17 10.31
N GLU A 30 -14.46 -6.69 9.07
CA GLU A 30 -13.28 -5.89 8.69
C GLU A 30 -13.16 -4.61 9.54
N ILE A 31 -14.26 -3.87 9.73
CA ILE A 31 -14.27 -2.63 10.52
C ILE A 31 -13.89 -2.92 11.98
N VAL A 32 -14.53 -3.92 12.59
CA VAL A 32 -14.24 -4.32 13.98
C VAL A 32 -12.77 -4.70 14.14
N PHE A 33 -12.25 -5.51 13.21
CA PHE A 33 -10.85 -5.91 13.26
C PHE A 33 -9.88 -4.71 13.09
N GLN A 34 -10.18 -3.78 12.20
CA GLN A 34 -9.38 -2.54 12.07
C GLN A 34 -9.43 -1.67 13.33
N GLU A 35 -10.58 -1.61 13.99
CA GLU A 35 -10.75 -0.91 15.27
C GLU A 35 -9.97 -1.59 16.39
N GLU A 36 -9.93 -2.92 16.45
CA GLU A 36 -9.12 -3.68 17.40
C GLU A 36 -7.62 -3.41 17.22
N VAL A 37 -7.13 -3.42 15.97
CA VAL A 37 -5.74 -3.05 15.66
C VAL A 37 -5.46 -1.62 16.09
N HIS A 38 -6.36 -0.69 15.76
CA HIS A 38 -6.18 0.71 16.10
C HIS A 38 -6.13 0.94 17.60
N LYS A 39 -7.07 0.35 18.34
CA LYS A 39 -7.14 0.41 19.80
C LYS A 39 -5.89 -0.17 20.45
N PHE A 40 -5.45 -1.34 20.00
CA PHE A 40 -4.20 -1.93 20.48
C PHE A 40 -3.00 -1.00 20.30
N CYS A 41 -2.88 -0.38 19.12
CA CYS A 41 -1.76 0.51 18.84
C CYS A 41 -1.81 1.79 19.71
N ILE A 42 -3.00 2.33 19.98
CA ILE A 42 -3.16 3.46 20.91
C ILE A 42 -2.67 3.04 22.30
N GLU A 43 -3.19 1.92 22.84
CA GLU A 43 -2.85 1.44 24.18
C GLU A 43 -1.34 1.15 24.33
N GLN A 44 -0.70 0.64 23.27
CA GLN A 44 0.69 0.21 23.29
C GLN A 44 1.70 1.32 22.94
N TYR A 45 1.33 2.27 22.07
CA TYR A 45 2.27 3.22 21.47
C TYR A 45 1.93 4.70 21.70
N ASP A 46 0.69 5.05 22.08
CA ASP A 46 0.32 6.46 22.33
C ASP A 46 0.57 6.88 23.81
N ALA A 47 0.76 5.91 24.72
CA ALA A 47 1.04 6.19 26.14
C ALA A 47 2.46 6.76 26.38
N GLU A 48 3.36 6.60 25.40
CA GLU A 48 4.66 7.25 25.37
C GLU A 48 4.57 8.36 24.31
N GLU A 49 4.79 9.63 24.68
CA GLU A 49 4.95 10.75 23.72
C GLU A 49 6.05 10.49 22.66
N THR A 50 6.79 9.40 22.84
CA THR A 50 7.70 8.74 21.94
C THR A 50 7.68 7.25 22.29
N GLY A 51 6.81 6.44 21.68
CA GLY A 51 6.96 4.97 21.70
C GLY A 51 8.43 4.64 21.46
N PRO A 52 9.04 3.65 22.14
CA PRO A 52 10.35 3.73 22.80
C PRO A 52 11.39 4.50 22.00
N ASP A 53 12.33 5.17 22.68
CA ASP A 53 13.55 5.79 22.11
C ASP A 53 14.36 4.90 21.12
N GLY A 54 13.96 3.65 20.90
CA GLY A 54 14.45 2.77 19.85
C GLY A 54 13.80 3.04 18.50
N TYR A 55 14.62 3.50 17.57
CA TYR A 55 14.44 3.27 16.15
C TYR A 55 14.06 1.79 15.93
N TYR A 56 12.89 1.56 15.33
CA TYR A 56 12.46 0.23 14.90
C TYR A 56 12.71 0.12 13.40
N GLU A 57 13.57 -0.81 13.03
CA GLU A 57 13.94 -1.10 11.65
C GLU A 57 13.23 -2.37 11.19
N PRO A 58 12.09 -2.25 10.50
CA PRO A 58 11.39 -3.42 9.99
C PRO A 58 12.10 -4.02 8.78
N VAL A 59 11.88 -5.31 8.56
CA VAL A 59 12.44 -6.03 7.41
C VAL A 59 11.48 -5.98 6.22
N THR A 60 12.01 -5.95 4.98
CA THR A 60 11.19 -6.09 3.77
C THR A 60 10.29 -7.33 3.84
N GLY A 61 9.00 -7.14 3.60
CA GLY A 61 7.97 -8.16 3.70
C GLY A 61 7.29 -8.26 5.07
N GLU A 62 7.85 -7.63 6.11
CA GLU A 62 7.27 -7.61 7.45
C GLU A 62 5.93 -6.84 7.47
N ILE A 63 5.00 -7.31 8.30
CA ILE A 63 3.72 -6.63 8.53
C ILE A 63 3.84 -5.82 9.82
N VAL A 64 3.68 -4.51 9.68
CA VAL A 64 3.89 -3.50 10.71
C VAL A 64 2.65 -2.65 10.92
N ALA A 65 2.57 -1.99 12.08
CA ALA A 65 1.61 -0.93 12.34
C ALA A 65 2.18 0.38 11.82
N VAL A 66 1.39 1.14 11.07
CA VAL A 66 1.75 2.50 10.63
C VAL A 66 0.67 3.47 11.07
N TYR A 67 1.10 4.53 11.75
CA TYR A 67 0.25 5.65 12.08
C TYR A 67 0.12 6.60 10.88
N ASP A 68 -1.11 6.88 10.47
CA ASP A 68 -1.45 7.93 9.51
C ASP A 68 -1.84 9.20 10.27
N PRO A 69 -0.98 10.24 10.31
CA PRO A 69 -1.26 11.46 11.06
C PRO A 69 -2.45 12.26 10.50
N ALA A 70 -2.70 12.16 9.19
CA ALA A 70 -3.82 12.88 8.56
C ALA A 70 -5.17 12.28 8.98
N ARG A 71 -5.20 10.96 9.19
CA ARG A 71 -6.41 10.24 9.61
C ARG A 71 -6.47 9.98 11.12
N LYS A 72 -5.38 10.24 11.84
CA LYS A 72 -5.17 9.86 13.25
C LYS A 72 -5.49 8.38 13.48
N LYS A 73 -5.06 7.52 12.56
CA LYS A 73 -5.43 6.10 12.54
C LYS A 73 -4.21 5.21 12.35
N TRP A 74 -4.13 4.17 13.16
CA TRP A 74 -3.17 3.08 12.99
C TRP A 74 -3.71 2.05 12.00
N THR A 75 -2.86 1.62 11.07
CA THR A 75 -3.23 0.67 10.01
C THR A 75 -2.16 -0.40 9.85
N ARG A 76 -2.55 -1.57 9.32
CA ARG A 76 -1.60 -2.64 9.01
C ARG A 76 -0.99 -2.43 7.62
N ASN A 77 0.31 -2.53 7.54
CA ASN A 77 1.03 -2.31 6.30
C ASN A 77 2.14 -3.35 6.14
N ARG A 78 2.41 -3.76 4.90
CA ARG A 78 3.56 -4.59 4.57
C ARG A 78 4.70 -3.70 4.11
N VAL A 79 5.89 -3.87 4.67
CA VAL A 79 7.09 -3.15 4.21
C VAL A 79 7.49 -3.68 2.83
N LEU A 80 7.63 -2.77 1.86
CA LEU A 80 8.07 -3.08 0.50
C LEU A 80 9.55 -2.77 0.33
N ASN A 81 9.98 -1.61 0.83
CA ASN A 81 11.37 -1.18 0.76
C ASN A 81 11.65 -0.07 1.79
N SER A 82 12.92 0.14 2.12
CA SER A 82 13.38 1.32 2.85
C SER A 82 14.05 2.29 1.88
N THR A 83 13.83 3.59 2.09
CA THR A 83 14.45 4.67 1.34
C THR A 83 15.09 5.63 2.32
N ASN A 84 16.42 5.76 2.23
CA ASN A 84 17.16 6.76 2.98
C ASN A 84 17.25 8.02 2.11
N VAL A 85 16.42 9.01 2.41
CA VAL A 85 16.50 10.30 1.73
C VAL A 85 17.43 11.20 2.53
N VAL A 86 18.60 11.52 1.94
CA VAL A 86 19.54 12.49 2.50
C VAL A 86 19.25 13.85 1.87
N GLU A 87 18.34 14.61 2.47
CA GLU A 87 18.16 16.03 2.16
C GLU A 87 18.81 16.88 3.26
N GLY A 88 19.83 17.67 2.91
CA GLY A 88 20.34 18.76 3.75
C GLY A 88 20.80 18.37 5.17
N ASN A 89 21.62 17.33 5.30
CA ASN A 89 22.18 16.82 6.58
C ASN A 89 21.17 16.22 7.58
N ILE A 90 19.92 15.97 7.19
CA ILE A 90 18.95 15.25 8.02
C ILE A 90 18.52 14.02 7.24
N GLY A 91 19.12 12.87 7.55
CA GLY A 91 18.62 11.58 7.05
C GLY A 91 17.20 11.39 7.54
N ARG A 92 16.24 11.31 6.62
CA ARG A 92 14.88 10.88 6.94
C ARG A 92 14.72 9.46 6.42
N ASP A 93 14.73 8.52 7.35
CA ASP A 93 14.43 7.13 7.03
C ASP A 93 12.92 7.03 6.79
N THR A 94 12.56 6.76 5.54
CA THR A 94 11.18 6.50 5.13
C THR A 94 11.06 5.09 4.61
N PHE A 95 9.90 4.49 4.83
CA PHE A 95 9.57 3.15 4.35
C PHE A 95 8.48 3.25 3.30
N GLN A 96 8.73 2.61 2.16
CA GLN A 96 7.69 2.31 1.19
C GLN A 96 6.91 1.12 1.73
N VAL A 97 5.61 1.31 1.96
CA VAL A 97 4.75 0.29 2.56
C VAL A 97 3.47 0.10 1.74
N TRP A 98 2.92 -1.11 1.78
CA TRP A 98 1.63 -1.43 1.17
C TRP A 98 0.56 -1.54 2.25
N SER A 99 -0.46 -0.69 2.19
CA SER A 99 -1.57 -0.75 3.12
C SER A 99 -2.43 -1.96 2.82
N LEU A 100 -2.42 -2.90 3.76
CA LEU A 100 -3.09 -4.19 3.63
C LEU A 100 -4.62 -4.03 3.62
N ASP A 101 -5.11 -3.15 4.48
CA ASP A 101 -6.54 -2.93 4.67
C ASP A 101 -7.12 -1.96 3.64
N GLU A 102 -6.31 -1.09 3.03
CA GLU A 102 -6.78 -0.10 2.06
C GLU A 102 -6.48 -0.49 0.61
N GLY A 103 -5.41 -1.26 0.39
CA GLY A 103 -4.99 -1.71 -0.93
C GLY A 103 -4.33 -0.61 -1.76
N VAL A 104 -3.49 0.20 -1.12
CA VAL A 104 -2.76 1.33 -1.72
C VAL A 104 -1.32 1.37 -1.19
N PRO A 105 -0.35 1.83 -2.00
CA PRO A 105 1.00 2.11 -1.53
C PRO A 105 0.99 3.39 -0.68
N LYS A 106 1.91 3.46 0.30
CA LYS A 106 2.11 4.62 1.16
C LYS A 106 3.60 4.77 1.46
N GLU A 107 3.99 5.99 1.78
CA GLU A 107 5.27 6.28 2.41
C GLU A 107 5.05 6.53 3.90
N ALA A 108 5.88 5.92 4.75
CA ALA A 108 5.80 6.02 6.20
C ALA A 108 7.13 6.50 6.76
N ALA A 109 7.13 7.59 7.53
CA ALA A 109 8.30 8.00 8.28
C ALA A 109 8.60 6.99 9.39
N ALA A 110 9.88 6.68 9.64
CA ALA A 110 10.30 5.67 10.63
C ALA A 110 9.63 5.83 12.00
N LYS A 111 9.46 7.08 12.48
CA LYS A 111 8.78 7.37 13.76
C LYS A 111 7.33 6.89 13.86
N TYR A 112 6.66 6.68 12.73
CA TYR A 112 5.27 6.21 12.66
C TYR A 112 5.15 4.72 12.40
N VAL A 113 6.27 4.01 12.28
CA VAL A 113 6.29 2.57 12.06
C VAL A 113 6.58 1.87 13.39
N LYS A 114 5.71 0.93 13.76
CA LYS A 114 5.83 0.13 14.98
C LYS A 114 5.60 -1.36 14.69
N PRO A 115 6.23 -2.27 15.45
CA PRO A 115 6.00 -3.70 15.27
C PRO A 115 4.52 -4.04 15.46
N LEU A 116 4.01 -5.05 14.77
CA LEU A 116 2.64 -5.51 14.94
C LEU A 116 2.63 -6.96 15.45
N PRO A 117 1.94 -7.26 16.57
CA PRO A 117 1.83 -8.63 17.06
C PRO A 117 1.26 -9.59 16.03
N THR A 118 1.76 -10.82 16.01
CA THR A 118 1.38 -11.86 15.04
C THR A 118 -0.13 -12.10 14.98
N LYS A 119 -0.86 -11.97 16.08
CA LYS A 119 -2.34 -12.07 16.10
C LYS A 119 -3.03 -11.10 15.12
N TYR A 120 -2.41 -9.97 14.79
CA TYR A 120 -2.94 -9.00 13.85
C TYR A 120 -2.30 -9.06 12.46
N THR A 121 -1.24 -9.86 12.25
CA THR A 121 -0.56 -9.98 10.96
C THR A 121 -1.22 -10.98 10.01
N HIS A 122 -2.21 -11.75 10.49
CA HIS A 122 -2.86 -12.79 9.70
C HIS A 122 -3.58 -12.23 8.47
N SER A 123 -3.39 -12.92 7.34
CA SER A 123 -3.78 -12.51 5.98
C SER A 123 -5.24 -12.83 5.63
N GLU A 124 -5.95 -13.58 6.47
CA GLU A 124 -7.32 -14.05 6.17
C GLU A 124 -8.33 -12.90 6.02
N ASN A 125 -8.00 -11.72 6.56
CA ASN A 125 -8.79 -10.50 6.46
C ASN A 125 -8.37 -9.59 5.27
N LEU A 126 -7.50 -10.06 4.36
CA LEU A 126 -7.04 -9.28 3.20
C LEU A 126 -7.98 -9.47 2.02
N HIS A 127 -8.86 -8.51 1.84
CA HIS A 127 -9.85 -8.52 0.75
C HIS A 127 -9.39 -7.79 -0.51
N VAL A 128 -8.23 -7.15 -0.44
CA VAL A 128 -7.56 -6.53 -1.59
C VAL A 128 -6.93 -7.64 -2.42
N LYS A 129 -7.28 -7.69 -3.71
CA LYS A 129 -6.72 -8.62 -4.68
C LYS A 129 -6.03 -7.86 -5.81
N GLN A 130 -4.99 -8.44 -6.37
CA GLN A 130 -4.39 -7.95 -7.61
C GLN A 130 -5.17 -8.50 -8.80
N GLY A 131 -5.33 -7.69 -9.84
CA GLY A 131 -6.03 -8.01 -11.07
C GLY A 131 -5.35 -7.43 -12.31
N ALA A 132 -5.79 -7.95 -13.45
CA ALA A 132 -5.40 -7.55 -14.79
C ALA A 132 -6.64 -7.58 -15.70
N LEU A 133 -6.74 -6.63 -16.63
CA LEU A 133 -7.74 -6.68 -17.69
C LEU A 133 -7.27 -7.68 -18.75
N ARG A 134 -8.20 -8.53 -19.20
CA ARG A 134 -7.93 -9.52 -20.24
C ARG A 134 -8.21 -8.92 -21.61
N ASN A 135 -7.50 -9.38 -22.64
CA ASN A 135 -7.70 -9.02 -24.05
C ASN A 135 -7.49 -7.54 -24.38
N ILE A 136 -6.48 -6.94 -23.74
CA ILE A 136 -5.98 -5.60 -24.04
C ILE A 136 -4.53 -5.73 -24.53
N ILE A 137 -4.02 -4.69 -25.22
CA ILE A 137 -2.67 -4.62 -25.81
C ILE A 137 -2.16 -3.17 -25.70
N SER A 138 -0.85 -2.97 -25.50
CA SER A 138 -0.24 -1.62 -25.43
C SER A 138 0.00 -1.10 -26.82
N ILE A 139 -0.17 0.20 -26.96
CA ILE A 139 0.33 0.94 -28.11
C ILE A 139 1.26 2.00 -27.56
N ASN A 140 2.52 1.96 -27.99
CA ASN A 140 3.47 3.02 -27.73
C ASN A 140 3.45 3.99 -28.90
N HIS A 141 3.38 5.28 -28.57
CA HIS A 141 3.53 6.35 -29.54
C HIS A 141 4.97 6.82 -29.55
N PHE A 142 5.55 6.97 -30.73
CA PHE A 142 6.87 7.56 -30.90
C PHE A 142 6.86 8.49 -32.11
N TYR A 143 7.63 9.56 -32.02
CA TYR A 143 7.77 10.50 -33.13
C TYR A 143 8.84 9.99 -34.10
N ASP A 144 8.48 9.81 -35.37
CA ASP A 144 9.44 9.53 -36.43
C ASP A 144 9.93 10.86 -37.03
N PRO A 145 11.18 11.27 -36.79
CA PRO A 145 11.71 12.52 -37.31
C PRO A 145 11.97 12.49 -38.82
N VAL A 146 12.07 11.30 -39.43
CA VAL A 146 12.26 11.14 -40.88
C VAL A 146 10.94 11.33 -41.61
N GLU A 147 9.87 10.74 -41.09
CA GLU A 147 8.52 10.86 -41.67
C GLU A 147 7.73 12.06 -41.15
N GLY A 148 8.24 12.77 -40.13
CA GLY A 148 7.63 13.97 -39.57
C GLY A 148 6.28 13.74 -38.90
N ARG A 149 6.03 12.52 -38.39
CA ARG A 149 4.71 12.12 -37.85
C ARG A 149 4.83 11.29 -36.57
N LEU A 150 3.72 11.25 -35.82
CA LEU A 150 3.56 10.34 -34.70
C LEU A 150 3.18 8.95 -35.22
N CYS A 151 3.99 7.96 -34.88
CA CYS A 151 3.81 6.56 -35.26
C CYS A 151 3.35 5.74 -34.05
N GLU A 152 2.56 4.71 -34.33
CA GLU A 152 2.06 3.77 -33.32
C GLU A 152 2.75 2.43 -33.50
N LYS A 153 3.21 1.84 -32.39
CA LYS A 153 3.73 0.48 -32.38
C LYS A 153 3.11 -0.30 -31.23
N VAL A 154 2.58 -1.47 -31.56
CA VAL A 154 2.16 -2.45 -30.55
C VAL A 154 3.36 -2.79 -29.69
N SER A 155 3.26 -2.53 -28.40
CA SER A 155 4.32 -2.91 -27.47
C SER A 155 4.06 -4.31 -26.95
N ALA A 156 5.11 -5.13 -26.91
CA ALA A 156 5.12 -6.38 -26.15
C ALA A 156 5.51 -6.13 -24.69
N ASP A 157 6.16 -5.00 -24.42
CA ASP A 157 6.73 -4.65 -23.13
C ASP A 157 5.84 -3.59 -22.44
N TRP A 158 5.45 -3.88 -21.20
CA TRP A 158 4.74 -2.96 -20.32
C TRP A 158 5.59 -2.48 -19.14
N ASP A 159 6.71 -3.16 -18.88
CA ASP A 159 7.65 -2.82 -17.83
C ASP A 159 8.68 -1.84 -18.39
N ASN A 160 8.43 -0.54 -18.24
CA ASN A 160 9.45 0.52 -18.17
C ASN A 160 8.77 1.86 -17.90
N SER A 161 8.21 2.05 -16.71
CA SER A 161 8.05 3.39 -16.11
C SER A 161 8.12 3.30 -14.59
#